data_AF-A0A9X1M4A7-F1
#
_entry.id   AF-A0A9X1M4A7-F1
#
_cell.length_a   1.000
_cell.length_b   1.000
_cell.length_c   1.000
_cell.angle_alpha   90.00
_cell.angle_beta   90.00
_cell.angle_gamma   90.00
#
_symmetry.space_group_name_H-M   'P 1'
#
loop_
_entity.id
_entity.type
_entity.pdbx_description
1 polymer ?
#
loop_
_entity_poly.entity_id
_entity_poly.type
_entity_poly.pdbx_seq_one_letter_code
_entity_poly.pdbx_strand_id
1 'polypeptide(L)'
;MTGYQVDTSTGYLIHPGTGYLIEPVTGNLVNPTTWEYTGLIWDPETGEARDPSAEPSPTPTPSATPTASTSPSSSPSATAAVGPTASPSATGLSAEVANSRGGNGWAMRGGVVVLLIGAGALYYLKLRGSGPAVPVRTGKTEE
;
A
#
# COMPACT_ATOMS: atom_id res chain seq x y z
N MET A 1 -10.98 14.70 -4.54
CA MET A 1 -10.83 13.36 -3.96
C MET A 1 -10.10 12.50 -4.99
N THR A 2 -9.01 11.82 -4.63
CA THR A 2 -8.07 11.22 -5.60
C THR A 2 -8.45 9.80 -6.05
N GLY A 3 -9.53 9.21 -5.53
CA GLY A 3 -10.06 7.92 -5.98
C GLY A 3 -9.28 6.68 -5.55
N TYR A 4 -8.08 6.83 -4.99
CA TYR A 4 -7.29 5.71 -4.47
C TYR A 4 -7.87 5.17 -3.17
N GLN A 5 -7.87 3.84 -3.05
CA GLN A 5 -8.15 3.16 -1.79
C GLN A 5 -6.89 3.20 -0.92
N VAL A 6 -7.08 3.23 0.40
CA VAL A 6 -5.98 3.19 1.39
C VAL A 6 -6.09 1.87 2.13
N ASP A 7 -4.98 1.14 2.22
CA ASP A 7 -4.89 0.02 3.13
C ASP A 7 -4.88 0.55 4.57
N THR A 8 -5.96 0.29 5.30
CA THR A 8 -6.13 0.82 6.67
C THR A 8 -5.14 0.24 7.68
N SER A 9 -4.47 -0.87 7.35
CA SER A 9 -3.51 -1.50 8.25
C SER A 9 -2.13 -0.82 8.21
N THR A 10 -1.75 -0.30 7.05
CA THR A 10 -0.42 0.28 6.79
C THR A 10 -0.43 1.75 6.43
N GLY A 11 -1.58 2.27 6.00
CA GLY A 11 -1.70 3.62 5.46
C GLY A 11 -1.17 3.76 4.03
N TYR A 12 -0.81 2.66 3.37
CA TYR A 12 -0.34 2.70 1.97
C TYR A 12 -1.52 2.83 1.03
N LEU A 13 -1.30 3.44 -0.14
CA LEU A 13 -2.32 3.54 -1.17
C LEU A 13 -2.38 2.21 -1.92
N ILE A 14 -3.56 1.81 -2.41
CA ILE A 14 -3.72 0.59 -3.20
C ILE A 14 -3.70 0.98 -4.67
N HIS A 15 -2.77 0.39 -5.43
CA HIS A 15 -2.66 0.58 -6.87
C HIS A 15 -3.88 -0.05 -7.58
N PRO A 16 -4.66 0.73 -8.36
CA PRO A 16 -5.95 0.27 -8.87
C PRO A 16 -5.83 -0.87 -9.90
N GLY A 17 -4.76 -0.91 -10.70
CA GLY A 17 -4.57 -1.92 -11.74
C GLY A 17 -3.95 -3.25 -11.29
N THR A 18 -3.21 -3.27 -10.18
CA THR A 18 -2.37 -4.42 -9.80
C THR A 18 -2.67 -4.93 -8.40
N GLY A 19 -3.31 -4.12 -7.55
CA GLY A 19 -3.52 -4.44 -6.13
C GLY A 19 -2.25 -4.32 -5.28
N TYR A 20 -1.12 -3.89 -5.86
CA TYR A 20 0.09 -3.58 -5.08
C TYR A 20 -0.12 -2.37 -4.18
N LEU A 21 0.64 -2.33 -3.09
CA LEU A 21 0.64 -1.18 -2.20
C LEU A 21 1.64 -0.15 -2.71
N ILE A 22 1.27 1.13 -2.68
CA ILE A 22 2.10 2.26 -3.06
C ILE A 22 2.57 2.93 -1.78
N GLU A 23 3.88 2.95 -1.56
CA GLU A 23 4.49 3.69 -0.47
C GLU A 23 4.28 5.20 -0.67
N PRO A 24 3.63 5.93 0.27
CA PRO A 24 3.18 7.30 0.04
C PRO A 24 4.28 8.33 -0.25
N VAL A 25 5.52 8.05 0.18
CA VAL A 25 6.65 9.00 0.09
C VAL A 25 7.44 8.79 -1.19
N THR A 26 7.65 7.54 -1.59
CA THR A 26 8.56 7.16 -2.69
C THR A 26 7.81 6.76 -3.95
N GLY A 27 6.53 6.37 -3.82
CA GLY A 27 5.78 5.73 -4.88
C GLY A 27 6.18 4.28 -5.13
N ASN A 28 7.06 3.67 -4.33
CA ASN A 28 7.48 2.29 -4.55
C ASN A 28 6.29 1.31 -4.45
N LEU A 29 6.25 0.33 -5.35
CA LEU A 29 5.25 -0.72 -5.31
C LEU A 29 5.73 -1.87 -4.40
N VAL A 30 4.84 -2.33 -3.54
CA VAL A 30 5.06 -3.41 -2.58
C VAL A 30 4.04 -4.51 -2.79
N ASN A 31 4.49 -5.76 -2.80
CA ASN A 31 3.61 -6.92 -2.81
C ASN A 31 2.89 -7.05 -1.46
N PRO A 32 1.55 -6.97 -1.38
CA PRO A 32 0.82 -7.01 -0.11
C PRO A 32 0.90 -8.37 0.60
N THR A 33 1.29 -9.43 -0.12
CA THR A 33 1.41 -10.79 0.42
C THR A 33 2.81 -11.05 0.93
N THR A 34 3.84 -10.73 0.14
CA THR A 34 5.24 -11.02 0.50
C THR A 34 5.95 -9.85 1.21
N TRP A 35 5.37 -8.65 1.16
CA TRP A 35 5.97 -7.40 1.67
C TRP A 35 7.29 -7.00 1.01
N GLU A 36 7.55 -7.56 -0.17
CA GLU A 36 8.74 -7.23 -0.96
C GLU A 36 8.46 -6.06 -1.89
N TYR A 37 9.47 -5.19 -2.04
CA TYR A 37 9.47 -4.16 -3.07
C TYR A 37 9.61 -4.80 -4.44
N THR A 38 8.77 -4.39 -5.40
CA THR A 38 8.83 -4.92 -6.77
C THR A 38 9.96 -4.30 -7.59
N GLY A 39 10.63 -3.27 -7.06
CA GLY A 39 11.59 -2.44 -7.80
C GLY A 39 10.93 -1.43 -8.73
N LEU A 40 9.60 -1.43 -8.84
CA LEU A 40 8.85 -0.48 -9.66
C LEU A 40 8.39 0.71 -8.83
N ILE A 41 8.30 1.87 -9.47
CA ILE A 41 7.80 3.12 -8.91
C ILE A 41 6.49 3.48 -9.60
N TRP A 42 5.50 3.89 -8.82
CA TRP A 42 4.23 4.41 -9.29
C TRP A 42 4.40 5.81 -9.86
N ASP A 43 3.95 6.01 -11.09
CA ASP A 43 3.81 7.32 -11.68
C ASP A 43 2.34 7.80 -11.57
N PRO A 44 2.04 8.80 -10.72
CA PRO A 44 0.69 9.29 -10.53
C PRO A 44 0.16 10.09 -11.72
N GLU A 45 1.00 10.55 -12.65
CA GLU A 45 0.58 11.31 -13.83
C GLU A 45 0.04 10.39 -14.92
N THR A 46 0.77 9.30 -15.19
CA THR A 46 0.41 8.32 -16.22
C THR A 46 -0.48 7.21 -15.69
N GLY A 47 -0.43 6.97 -14.39
CA GLY A 47 -1.15 5.86 -13.77
C GLY A 47 -0.50 4.51 -14.07
N GLU A 48 0.82 4.48 -14.29
CA GLU A 48 1.57 3.27 -14.61
C GLU A 48 2.74 3.02 -13.64
N ALA A 49 3.14 1.76 -13.52
CA ALA A 49 4.33 1.37 -12.78
C ALA A 49 5.56 1.40 -13.72
N ARG A 50 6.58 2.17 -13.36
CA ARG A 50 7.82 2.31 -14.13
C ARG A 50 8.99 1.66 -13.41
N ASP A 51 9.91 1.08 -14.17
CA ASP A 51 11.21 0.69 -13.66
C ASP A 51 12.13 1.93 -13.67
N PRO A 52 12.59 2.42 -12.52
CA PRO A 52 13.50 3.57 -12.46
C PRO A 52 14.88 3.29 -13.07
N SER A 53 15.22 2.02 -13.30
CA SER A 53 16.47 1.60 -13.93
C SER A 53 16.33 1.34 -15.44
N ALA A 54 15.11 1.38 -16.00
CA ALA A 54 14.94 1.25 -17.44
C ALA A 54 15.48 2.50 -18.13
N GLU A 55 16.51 2.32 -18.96
CA GLU A 55 17.06 3.38 -19.80
C GLU A 55 15.95 3.93 -20.72
N PRO A 56 15.83 5.25 -20.91
CA PRO A 56 14.82 5.81 -21.79
C PRO A 56 14.98 5.21 -23.19
N SER A 57 13.94 4.51 -23.65
CA SER A 57 13.90 4.01 -25.03
C SER A 57 14.05 5.21 -25.98
N PRO A 58 14.97 5.18 -26.96
CA PRO A 58 15.19 6.30 -27.85
C PRO A 58 13.87 6.63 -28.58
N THR A 59 13.47 7.89 -28.52
CA THR A 59 12.35 8.41 -29.31
C THR A 59 12.63 8.14 -30.79
N PRO A 60 11.72 7.49 -31.54
CA PRO A 60 11.93 7.35 -32.98
C PRO A 60 12.00 8.74 -33.60
N THR A 61 13.16 9.08 -34.16
CA THR A 61 13.33 10.27 -35.00
C THR A 61 12.29 10.21 -36.11
N PRO A 62 11.44 11.24 -36.31
CA PRO A 62 10.51 11.25 -37.43
C PRO A 62 11.32 11.16 -38.73
N SER A 63 11.23 10.01 -39.40
CA SER A 63 11.79 9.81 -40.73
C SER A 63 11.01 10.70 -41.70
N ALA A 64 11.69 11.63 -42.36
CA ALA A 64 11.08 12.54 -43.31
C ALA A 64 10.27 11.75 -44.36
N THR A 65 8.97 12.03 -44.43
CA THR A 65 8.04 11.44 -45.38
C THR A 65 8.47 11.76 -46.82
N PRO A 66 8.81 10.79 -47.68
CA PRO A 66 8.92 11.05 -49.10
C PRO A 66 7.53 11.26 -49.70
N THR A 67 7.39 12.38 -50.42
CA THR A 67 6.22 12.83 -51.18
C THR A 67 5.71 11.78 -52.17
N ALA A 68 4.38 11.68 -52.30
CA ALA A 68 3.61 10.69 -53.05
C ALA A 68 3.99 10.51 -54.54
N SER A 69 3.79 9.29 -55.08
CA SER A 69 3.64 9.07 -56.52
C SER A 69 2.79 7.84 -56.88
N THR A 70 1.60 8.13 -57.43
CA THR A 70 0.65 7.38 -58.30
C THR A 70 0.50 5.84 -58.31
N SER A 71 -0.74 5.42 -58.07
CA SER A 71 -1.42 4.12 -58.31
C SER A 71 -1.38 3.64 -59.79
N PRO A 72 -1.46 2.33 -60.12
CA PRO A 72 -2.77 1.65 -60.27
C PRO A 72 -2.88 0.15 -59.85
N SER A 73 -4.03 -0.15 -59.26
CA SER A 73 -4.96 -1.32 -59.34
C SER A 73 -4.51 -2.70 -59.88
N SER A 74 -4.72 -3.75 -59.07
CA SER A 74 -5.24 -5.08 -59.46
C SER A 74 -5.84 -5.78 -58.21
N SER A 75 -7.17 -5.84 -58.06
CA SER A 75 -8.13 -6.90 -58.49
C SER A 75 -8.42 -7.93 -57.37
N PRO A 76 -9.67 -8.40 -57.19
CA PRO A 76 -10.32 -8.64 -55.89
C PRO A 76 -10.39 -10.13 -55.46
N SER A 77 -10.98 -10.38 -54.27
CA SER A 77 -11.76 -11.57 -53.83
C SER A 77 -11.32 -12.03 -52.41
N ALA A 78 -12.13 -12.37 -51.41
CA ALA A 78 -13.53 -12.22 -50.99
C ALA A 78 -13.63 -12.83 -49.55
N THR A 79 -14.71 -12.52 -48.78
CA THR A 79 -15.31 -13.42 -47.75
C THR A 79 -14.55 -13.55 -46.40
N ALA A 80 -15.10 -13.44 -45.17
CA ALA A 80 -16.45 -13.49 -44.60
C ALA A 80 -16.56 -12.68 -43.29
N ALA A 81 -17.80 -12.38 -42.91
CA ALA A 81 -18.25 -11.80 -41.65
C ALA A 81 -18.18 -12.76 -40.44
N VAL A 82 -17.95 -12.22 -39.24
CA VAL A 82 -18.74 -12.48 -38.02
C VAL A 82 -18.40 -11.44 -36.94
N GLY A 83 -19.42 -10.82 -36.34
CA GLY A 83 -19.27 -9.84 -35.27
C GLY A 83 -19.13 -10.49 -33.88
N PRO A 84 -18.57 -9.77 -32.89
CA PRO A 84 -18.70 -10.18 -31.50
C PRO A 84 -20.04 -9.69 -30.92
N THR A 85 -20.94 -10.65 -30.74
CA THR A 85 -22.10 -10.59 -29.85
C THR A 85 -21.66 -10.26 -28.42
N ALA A 86 -22.23 -9.20 -27.85
CA ALA A 86 -22.17 -8.95 -26.42
C ALA A 86 -22.93 -10.04 -25.66
N SER A 87 -22.28 -10.68 -24.69
CA SER A 87 -22.93 -11.56 -23.73
C SER A 87 -22.38 -11.31 -22.32
N PRO A 88 -23.00 -10.41 -21.53
CA PRO A 88 -22.78 -10.39 -20.09
C PRO A 88 -23.75 -11.38 -19.43
N SER A 89 -23.31 -12.63 -19.25
CA SER A 89 -23.93 -13.51 -18.26
C SER A 89 -23.44 -13.10 -16.87
N ALA A 90 -24.11 -12.11 -16.27
CA ALA A 90 -24.03 -11.87 -14.85
C ALA A 90 -24.94 -12.89 -14.13
N THR A 91 -24.41 -14.09 -13.87
CA THR A 91 -25.03 -14.99 -12.90
C THR A 91 -24.61 -14.55 -11.51
N GLY A 92 -25.54 -13.88 -10.84
CA GLY A 92 -25.40 -13.50 -9.45
C GLY A 92 -25.16 -14.73 -8.56
N LEU A 93 -24.11 -14.65 -7.77
CA LEU A 93 -24.01 -15.31 -6.48
C LEU A 93 -23.85 -14.19 -5.45
N SER A 94 -24.99 -13.65 -5.01
CA SER A 94 -25.08 -13.03 -3.70
C SER A 94 -25.00 -14.10 -2.62
N ALA A 95 -24.43 -13.70 -1.48
CA ALA A 95 -24.19 -14.47 -0.26
C ALA A 95 -23.10 -15.53 -0.41
N GLU A 96 -21.94 -15.39 0.24
CA GLU A 96 -21.83 -15.13 1.67
C GLU A 96 -20.63 -14.21 1.94
N VAL A 97 -20.90 -12.98 2.40
CA VAL A 97 -19.95 -12.26 3.25
C VAL A 97 -19.94 -13.03 4.57
N ALA A 98 -19.21 -14.14 4.59
CA ALA A 98 -18.76 -14.75 5.82
C ALA A 98 -17.80 -13.73 6.41
N ASN A 99 -18.37 -12.92 7.28
CA ASN A 99 -17.68 -12.03 8.17
C ASN A 99 -16.74 -12.86 9.05
N SER A 100 -15.59 -13.25 8.50
CA SER A 100 -14.45 -13.74 9.24
C SER A 100 -13.76 -12.55 9.88
N ARG A 101 -14.49 -11.88 10.78
CA ARG A 101 -13.95 -11.16 11.94
C ARG A 101 -13.30 -12.22 12.84
N GLY A 102 -12.18 -12.76 12.36
CA GLY A 102 -11.42 -13.83 13.00
C GLY A 102 -10.46 -13.27 14.03
N GLY A 103 -10.95 -13.05 15.23
CA GLY A 103 -10.24 -13.61 16.38
C GLY A 103 -9.38 -12.67 17.21
N ASN A 104 -8.19 -12.23 16.77
CA ASN A 104 -7.10 -12.08 17.76
C ASN A 104 -6.46 -10.68 17.88
N GLY A 105 -6.80 -9.73 17.02
CA GLY A 105 -6.17 -8.40 17.03
C GLY A 105 -6.52 -7.55 18.25
N TRP A 106 -7.78 -7.60 18.69
CA TRP A 106 -8.25 -6.86 19.86
C TRP A 106 -7.74 -7.46 21.17
N ALA A 107 -7.64 -8.79 21.27
CA ALA A 107 -7.14 -9.48 22.45
C ALA A 107 -5.64 -9.23 22.67
N MET A 108 -4.84 -9.28 21.59
CA MET A 108 -3.41 -8.96 21.66
C MET A 108 -3.19 -7.49 22.07
N ARG A 109 -3.95 -6.56 21.48
CA ARG A 109 -3.87 -5.14 21.83
C ARG A 109 -4.33 -4.88 23.27
N GLY A 110 -5.40 -5.53 23.72
CA GLY A 110 -5.88 -5.44 25.10
C GLY A 110 -4.88 -5.98 26.12
N GLY A 111 -4.25 -7.13 25.82
CA GLY A 111 -3.21 -7.72 26.67
C GLY A 111 -1.99 -6.80 26.85
N VAL A 112 -1.52 -6.17 25.77
CA VAL A 112 -0.40 -5.23 25.83
C VAL A 112 -0.74 -4.02 26.70
N VAL A 113 -1.95 -3.46 26.57
CA VAL A 113 -2.37 -2.30 27.38
C VAL A 113 -2.42 -2.65 28.87
N VAL A 114 -2.99 -3.80 29.23
CA VAL A 114 -3.03 -4.26 30.65
C VAL A 114 -1.62 -4.50 31.19
N LEU A 115 -0.72 -5.07 30.39
CA LEU A 115 0.67 -5.31 30.79
C LEU A 115 1.43 -4.01 31.04
N LEU A 116 1.27 -3.00 30.17
CA LEU A 116 1.90 -1.69 30.35
C LEU A 116 1.39 -0.96 31.60
N ILE A 117 0.07 -0.99 31.84
CA ILE A 117 -0.53 -0.40 33.04
C ILE A 117 -0.01 -1.11 34.30
N GLY A 118 0.03 -2.44 34.30
CA GLY A 118 0.53 -3.24 35.43
C GLY A 118 2.00 -2.99 35.72
N ALA A 119 2.85 -2.99 34.68
CA ALA A 119 4.28 -2.70 34.81
C ALA A 119 4.52 -1.26 35.29
N GLY A 120 3.77 -0.29 34.77
CA GLY A 120 3.82 1.11 35.21
C GLY A 120 3.41 1.28 36.68
N ALA A 121 2.34 0.61 37.11
CA ALA A 121 1.90 0.63 38.51
C ALA A 121 2.93 -0.02 39.45
N LEU A 122 3.53 -1.14 39.04
CA LEU A 122 4.58 -1.82 39.80
C LEU A 122 5.85 -0.96 39.92
N TYR A 123 6.27 -0.35 38.82
CA TYR A 123 7.38 0.60 38.78
C TYR A 123 7.11 1.78 39.70
N TYR A 124 5.91 2.35 39.62
CA TYR A 124 5.51 3.48 40.43
C TYR A 124 5.49 3.16 41.94
N LEU A 125 5.00 1.98 42.32
CA LEU A 125 5.03 1.53 43.71
C LEU A 125 6.46 1.32 44.21
N LYS A 126 7.34 0.79 43.35
CA LYS A 126 8.77 0.63 43.67
C LYS A 126 9.47 1.98 43.84
N LEU A 127 9.14 2.98 43.03
CA LEU A 127 9.69 4.33 43.18
C LEU A 127 9.15 5.05 44.42
N ARG A 128 7.88 4.86 44.79
CA ARG A 128 7.33 5.39 46.04
C ARG A 128 7.90 4.72 47.29
N GLY A 129 8.25 3.43 47.21
CA GLY A 129 8.89 2.70 48.31
C GLY A 129 10.35 3.09 48.56
N SER A 130 11.00 3.76 47.61
CA SER A 130 12.38 4.27 47.71
C SER A 130 12.44 5.76 48.06
N GLY A 131 11.52 6.24 48.90
CA GLY A 131 11.54 7.63 49.38
C GLY A 131 12.90 8.00 49.99
N PRO A 132 13.40 9.24 49.77
CA PRO A 132 14.69 9.66 50.30
C PRO A 132 14.66 9.58 51.83
N ALA A 133 15.63 8.86 52.40
CA ALA A 133 15.89 8.92 53.83
C ALA A 133 16.13 10.39 54.21
N VAL A 134 15.16 11.00 54.91
CA VAL A 134 15.33 12.33 55.50
C VAL A 134 16.47 12.20 56.51
N PRO A 135 17.64 12.85 56.33
CA PRO A 135 18.63 12.84 57.38
C PRO A 135 18.09 13.67 58.54
N VAL A 136 17.81 13.02 59.66
CA VAL A 136 17.57 13.69 60.94
C VAL A 136 18.85 14.45 61.27
N ARG A 137 18.83 15.78 61.07
CA ARG A 137 19.84 16.69 61.59
C ARG A 137 19.64 16.73 63.11
N THR A 138 20.35 15.87 63.84
CA THR A 138 20.52 16.00 65.28
C THR A 138 21.33 17.27 65.54
N GLY A 139 20.63 18.39 65.71
CA GLY A 139 21.21 19.60 66.26
C GLY A 139 21.56 19.35 67.71
N LYS A 140 22.83 19.09 67.99
CA LYS A 140 23.38 19.18 69.34
C LYS A 140 23.82 20.62 69.56
N THR A 141 22.87 21.45 69.97
CA THR A 141 23.13 22.66 70.77
C THR A 141 23.31 22.24 72.22
N GLU A 142 24.01 23.08 72.99
CA GLU A 142 24.24 23.01 74.45
C GLU A 142 25.42 22.11 74.84
N GLU A 143 26.44 22.55 75.57
CA GLU A 143 26.94 23.85 76.09
C GLU A 143 28.43 23.63 76.40
#